data_AF-A0A087AN40-F1
#
_entry.id   AF-A0A087AN40-F1
#
_cell.length_a   1.000
_cell.length_b   1.000
_cell.length_c   1.000
_cell.angle_alpha   90.00
_cell.angle_beta   90.00
_cell.angle_gamma   90.00
#
_symmetry.space_group_name_H-M   'P 1'
#
loop_
_entity.id
_entity.type
_entity.pdbx_description
1 polymer ?
#
loop_
_entity_poly.entity_id
_entity_poly.type
_entity_poly.pdbx_seq_one_letter_code
_entity_poly.pdbx_strand_id
1 'polypeptide(L)'
;MRKGTLVADTTINPAATQAADIWSDALAILHSSTLSAREKGWFEDVVPEAVFGTTIVLCVSNAEVQQTLQTTLNESLMNALRIASGQEMFPAFKIAPAVEERPAAQTERPHAKPVRHEERTPEVPSAFDPYAGRTSVQGQLPIPAMIPSQSFESGERGPALDPETHLNKNATFDTFVPGDSNRFARTVALAVAEGSGQDFNPLCIYGGSGLGKTHLLNAIGNYALVKDPTLKVRYVTSEEFTNEFIDALQNPSQSQGRIAEFNRRYRQVDVLLIDDIQFLGGKEATLEQFFHTFNSLYQASKRIVIASDVAPKNLKGFEARLISRFDAGLTVDVKPPDLETRIAILRMMSGMNGVTIPNDVLDLIAERFTENIRELEGALTRVTAVASLSNQPVTKALAEQTLQDFFTTDVEVKPSDIIGQVAKYFHLTFDQIVGRTRTKNVALARQIAMYLSREMTSISLKDIGDVFGGRDHTTVMHACTRISDEMREKQEIYNYVMELTVRLKQRSAE
;
A
#
# COMPACT_ATOMS: atom_id res chain seq x y z
N MET A 1 -1.02 -21.79 -55.08
CA MET A 1 -1.47 -22.58 -53.92
C MET A 1 -0.44 -23.67 -53.60
N ARG A 2 0.43 -23.45 -52.61
CA ARG A 2 1.09 -24.50 -51.81
C ARG A 2 1.14 -23.97 -50.39
N LYS A 3 0.52 -24.72 -49.47
CA LYS A 3 0.34 -24.37 -48.06
C LYS A 3 1.69 -24.38 -47.33
N GLY A 4 1.99 -23.31 -46.62
CA GLY A 4 3.08 -23.23 -45.66
C GLY A 4 2.71 -23.93 -44.37
N THR A 5 3.62 -24.77 -43.88
CA THR A 5 3.62 -25.34 -42.54
C THR A 5 4.14 -24.25 -41.59
N LEU A 6 3.27 -23.68 -40.77
CA LEU A 6 3.66 -22.85 -39.64
C LEU A 6 4.13 -23.77 -38.53
N VAL A 7 5.46 -23.79 -38.30
CA VAL A 7 6.07 -24.34 -37.10
C VAL A 7 5.71 -23.38 -35.97
N ALA A 8 5.11 -23.89 -34.90
CA ALA A 8 4.82 -23.13 -33.70
C ALA A 8 6.15 -22.82 -32.99
N ASP A 9 6.60 -21.57 -33.07
CA ASP A 9 7.66 -21.06 -32.19
C ASP A 9 7.14 -21.08 -30.76
N THR A 10 7.59 -22.06 -30.00
CA THR A 10 7.44 -22.09 -28.54
C THR A 10 8.50 -21.14 -28.01
N THR A 11 8.13 -19.90 -27.71
CA THR A 11 9.02 -18.97 -27.00
C THR A 11 9.36 -19.57 -25.64
N ILE A 12 10.54 -20.19 -25.55
CA ILE A 12 11.13 -20.69 -24.31
C ILE A 12 11.30 -19.48 -23.39
N ASN A 13 10.66 -19.49 -22.21
CA ASN A 13 10.84 -18.46 -21.20
C ASN A 13 12.24 -18.62 -20.58
N PRO A 14 13.21 -17.72 -20.84
CA PRO A 14 14.59 -17.89 -20.39
C PRO A 14 14.71 -17.92 -18.86
N ALA A 15 13.79 -17.27 -18.14
CA ALA A 15 13.75 -17.27 -16.67
C ALA A 15 13.31 -18.63 -16.09
N ALA A 16 12.45 -19.37 -16.79
CA ALA A 16 12.03 -20.71 -16.39
C ALA A 16 13.11 -21.76 -16.68
N THR A 17 13.83 -21.61 -17.80
CA THR A 17 14.98 -22.47 -18.13
C THR A 17 16.12 -22.28 -17.12
N GLN A 18 16.45 -21.03 -16.77
CA GLN A 18 17.45 -20.74 -15.76
C GLN A 18 17.06 -21.30 -14.37
N ALA A 19 15.79 -21.24 -14.00
CA ALA A 19 15.29 -21.82 -12.76
C ALA A 19 15.44 -23.35 -12.74
N ALA A 20 15.14 -24.01 -13.86
CA ALA A 20 15.28 -25.45 -13.99
C ALA A 20 16.74 -25.92 -13.86
N ASP A 21 17.67 -25.20 -14.48
CA ASP A 21 19.10 -25.53 -14.43
C ASP A 21 19.65 -25.36 -13.00
N ILE A 22 19.39 -24.21 -12.36
CA ILE A 22 19.84 -23.93 -10.98
C ILE A 22 19.24 -24.94 -10.00
N TRP A 23 17.97 -25.31 -10.17
CA TRP A 23 17.32 -26.28 -9.32
C TRP A 23 17.87 -27.70 -9.51
N SER A 24 18.16 -28.11 -10.75
CA SER A 24 18.72 -29.43 -11.04
C SER A 24 20.08 -29.61 -10.35
N ASP A 25 20.94 -28.60 -10.43
CA ASP A 25 22.24 -28.60 -9.77
C ASP A 25 22.11 -28.57 -8.24
N ALA A 26 21.22 -27.73 -7.71
CA ALA A 26 20.95 -27.67 -6.27
C ALA A 26 20.38 -28.99 -5.73
N LEU A 27 19.49 -29.65 -6.47
CA LEU A 27 18.90 -30.93 -6.10
C LEU A 27 19.98 -32.04 -6.09
N ALA A 28 20.90 -32.05 -7.07
CA ALA A 28 22.03 -32.96 -7.07
C ALA A 28 22.92 -32.78 -5.82
N ILE A 29 23.18 -31.53 -5.42
CA ILE A 29 23.94 -31.19 -4.20
C ILE A 29 23.18 -31.68 -2.95
N LEU A 30 21.88 -31.45 -2.87
CA LEU A 30 21.03 -31.91 -1.75
C LEU A 30 21.01 -33.44 -1.65
N HIS A 31 20.94 -34.16 -2.76
CA HIS A 31 21.02 -35.63 -2.76
C HIS A 31 22.39 -36.15 -2.34
N SER A 32 23.46 -35.41 -2.61
CA SER A 32 24.83 -35.75 -2.19
C SER A 32 25.16 -35.39 -0.73
N SER A 33 24.30 -34.61 -0.08
CA SER A 33 24.50 -34.14 1.31
C SER A 33 24.21 -35.21 2.37
N THR A 34 24.56 -34.89 3.63
CA THR A 34 24.34 -35.74 4.82
C THR A 34 22.88 -35.84 5.27
N LEU A 35 21.93 -35.32 4.50
CA LEU A 35 20.50 -35.42 4.77
C LEU A 35 20.02 -36.89 4.79
N SER A 36 19.10 -37.20 5.69
CA SER A 36 18.42 -38.50 5.75
C SER A 36 17.52 -38.73 4.54
N ALA A 37 17.19 -40.00 4.27
CA ALA A 37 16.29 -40.35 3.17
C ALA A 37 14.91 -39.68 3.29
N ARG A 38 14.41 -39.48 4.52
CA ARG A 38 13.16 -38.77 4.79
C ARG A 38 13.28 -37.27 4.46
N GLU A 39 14.42 -36.66 4.74
CA GLU A 39 14.68 -35.25 4.44
C GLU A 39 14.81 -35.01 2.93
N LYS A 40 15.46 -35.94 2.21
CA LYS A 40 15.58 -35.91 0.75
C LYS A 40 14.23 -35.99 0.04
N GLY A 41 13.29 -36.75 0.59
CA GLY A 41 11.94 -36.89 0.05
C GLY A 41 11.12 -35.59 -0.02
N TRP A 42 11.45 -34.58 0.80
CA TRP A 42 10.74 -33.29 0.76
C TRP A 42 11.08 -32.44 -0.47
N PHE A 43 12.12 -32.78 -1.22
CA PHE A 43 12.54 -32.05 -2.42
C PHE A 43 12.02 -32.67 -3.73
N GLU A 44 11.50 -33.90 -3.71
CA GLU A 44 11.13 -34.63 -4.93
C GLU A 44 9.94 -34.00 -5.68
N ASP A 45 8.98 -33.44 -4.95
CA ASP A 45 7.78 -32.80 -5.51
C ASP A 45 7.96 -31.29 -5.79
N VAL A 46 9.20 -30.79 -5.68
CA VAL A 46 9.48 -29.36 -5.83
C VAL A 46 9.83 -29.03 -7.27
N VAL A 47 9.04 -28.15 -7.88
CA VAL A 47 9.20 -27.76 -9.30
C VAL A 47 9.66 -26.31 -9.40
N PRO A 48 10.78 -26.01 -10.07
CA PRO A 48 11.23 -24.64 -10.26
C PRO A 48 10.34 -23.93 -11.31
N GLU A 49 9.90 -22.72 -10.98
CA GLU A 49 9.00 -21.93 -11.83
C GLU A 49 9.77 -20.80 -12.54
N ALA A 50 10.54 -20.01 -11.79
CA ALA A 50 11.25 -18.84 -12.32
C ALA A 50 12.39 -18.39 -11.41
N VAL A 51 13.32 -17.59 -11.95
CA VAL A 51 14.36 -16.88 -11.19
C VAL A 51 14.21 -15.38 -11.41
N PHE A 52 14.24 -14.63 -10.31
CA PHE A 52 14.20 -13.16 -10.28
C PHE A 52 15.35 -12.64 -9.42
N GLY A 53 16.40 -12.10 -10.06
CA GLY A 53 17.59 -11.65 -9.36
C GLY A 53 18.23 -12.79 -8.55
N THR A 54 18.28 -12.64 -7.22
CA THR A 54 18.80 -13.63 -6.27
C THR A 54 17.71 -14.53 -5.68
N THR A 55 16.52 -14.62 -6.29
CA THR A 55 15.41 -15.44 -5.80
C THR A 55 15.01 -16.48 -6.83
N ILE A 56 14.88 -17.74 -6.39
CA ILE A 56 14.30 -18.83 -7.18
C ILE A 56 12.90 -19.14 -6.67
N VAL A 57 11.93 -19.26 -7.56
CA VAL A 57 10.54 -19.61 -7.25
C VAL A 57 10.36 -21.10 -7.44
N LEU A 58 9.92 -21.77 -6.37
CA LEU A 58 9.76 -23.20 -6.24
C LEU A 58 8.30 -23.52 -5.92
N CYS A 59 7.65 -24.24 -6.82
CA CYS A 59 6.32 -24.79 -6.61
C CYS A 59 6.40 -26.02 -5.69
N VAL A 60 5.57 -26.04 -4.66
CA VAL A 60 5.47 -27.14 -3.69
C VAL A 60 4.06 -27.71 -3.66
N SER A 61 3.95 -28.98 -3.28
CA SER A 61 2.68 -29.73 -3.34
C SER A 61 1.68 -29.32 -2.26
N ASN A 62 2.13 -28.83 -1.11
CA ASN A 62 1.26 -28.39 -0.01
C ASN A 62 1.98 -27.46 1.00
N ALA A 63 1.21 -26.92 1.95
CA ALA A 63 1.70 -26.01 2.99
C ALA A 63 2.67 -26.67 3.99
N GLU A 64 2.59 -27.99 4.20
CA GLU A 64 3.48 -28.72 5.10
C GLU A 64 4.90 -28.84 4.51
N VAL A 65 4.98 -29.11 3.20
CA VAL A 65 6.23 -29.08 2.43
C VAL A 65 6.83 -27.67 2.47
N GLN A 66 6.03 -26.64 2.21
CA GLN A 66 6.47 -25.24 2.30
C GLN A 66 7.09 -24.94 3.67
N GLN A 67 6.38 -25.26 4.76
CA GLN A 67 6.84 -24.95 6.11
C GLN A 67 8.13 -25.69 6.46
N THR A 68 8.25 -26.96 6.07
CA THR A 68 9.45 -27.78 6.32
C THR A 68 10.67 -27.23 5.58
N LEU A 69 10.50 -26.83 4.31
CA LEU A 69 11.56 -26.24 3.50
C LEU A 69 11.97 -24.84 3.99
N GLN A 70 11.02 -24.05 4.49
CA GLN A 70 11.28 -22.72 5.05
C GLN A 70 11.90 -22.73 6.45
N THR A 71 11.83 -23.86 7.18
CA THR A 71 12.31 -23.95 8.56
C THR A 71 13.44 -24.96 8.67
N THR A 72 13.11 -26.25 8.83
CA THR A 72 14.05 -27.33 9.12
C THR A 72 15.11 -27.52 8.04
N LEU A 73 14.72 -27.41 6.76
CA LEU A 73 15.61 -27.69 5.63
C LEU A 73 16.17 -26.42 4.97
N ASN A 74 15.86 -25.24 5.51
CA ASN A 74 16.19 -23.96 4.90
C ASN A 74 17.70 -23.76 4.72
N GLU A 75 18.50 -24.03 5.75
CA GLU A 75 19.96 -23.84 5.65
C GLU A 75 20.61 -24.75 4.59
N SER A 76 20.17 -26.01 4.55
CA SER A 76 20.69 -26.98 3.57
C SER A 76 20.30 -26.57 2.15
N LEU A 77 19.06 -26.13 1.97
CA LEU A 77 18.53 -25.63 0.70
C LEU A 77 19.25 -24.36 0.24
N MET A 78 19.40 -23.38 1.12
CA MET A 78 20.13 -22.13 0.87
C MET A 78 21.58 -22.40 0.46
N ASN A 79 22.27 -23.32 1.15
CA ASN A 79 23.64 -23.67 0.82
C ASN A 79 23.74 -24.36 -0.55
N ALA A 80 22.82 -25.27 -0.87
CA ALA A 80 22.78 -25.94 -2.16
C ALA A 80 22.51 -24.95 -3.30
N LEU A 81 21.55 -24.04 -3.14
CA LEU A 81 21.24 -22.99 -4.11
C LEU A 81 22.41 -22.02 -4.31
N ARG A 82 23.14 -21.70 -3.24
CA ARG A 82 24.34 -20.86 -3.32
C ARG A 82 25.44 -21.51 -4.14
N ILE A 83 25.70 -22.80 -3.90
CA ILE A 83 26.72 -23.55 -4.64
C ILE A 83 26.31 -23.71 -6.10
N ALA A 84 25.04 -24.03 -6.38
CA ALA A 84 24.52 -24.23 -7.73
C ALA A 84 24.56 -22.94 -8.58
N SER A 85 24.20 -21.80 -7.99
CA SER A 85 24.11 -20.54 -8.73
C SER A 85 25.39 -19.70 -8.71
N GLY A 86 26.35 -20.01 -7.83
CA GLY A 86 27.57 -19.22 -7.63
C GLY A 86 27.36 -17.87 -6.92
N GLN A 87 26.15 -17.59 -6.44
CA GLN A 87 25.77 -16.38 -5.71
C GLN A 87 24.77 -16.73 -4.60
N GLU A 88 24.50 -15.81 -3.67
CA GLU A 88 23.44 -16.06 -2.69
C GLU A 88 22.08 -16.11 -3.38
N MET A 89 21.37 -17.24 -3.23
CA MET A 89 20.06 -17.48 -3.83
C MET A 89 19.06 -17.87 -2.75
N PHE A 90 17.87 -17.26 -2.79
CA PHE A 90 16.82 -17.43 -1.81
C PHE A 90 15.60 -18.14 -2.43
N PRO A 91 15.08 -19.23 -1.83
CA PRO A 91 13.91 -19.92 -2.33
C PRO A 91 12.61 -19.20 -1.94
N ALA A 92 11.72 -19.04 -2.92
CA ALA A 92 10.37 -18.53 -2.79
C ALA A 92 9.40 -19.67 -3.06
N PHE A 93 8.43 -19.92 -2.18
CA PHE A 93 7.55 -21.07 -2.33
C PHE A 93 6.14 -20.67 -2.78
N LYS A 94 5.63 -21.36 -3.80
CA LYS A 94 4.25 -21.25 -4.28
C LYS A 94 3.59 -22.61 -4.13
N ILE A 95 2.42 -22.67 -3.49
CA ILE A 95 1.67 -23.94 -3.42
C ILE A 95 0.95 -24.12 -4.75
N ALA A 96 1.27 -25.19 -5.48
CA ALA A 96 0.55 -25.53 -6.70
C ALA A 96 -0.84 -26.07 -6.34
N PRO A 97 -1.94 -25.58 -6.97
CA PRO A 97 -3.24 -26.21 -6.80
C PRO A 97 -3.19 -27.63 -7.36
N ALA A 98 -3.67 -28.62 -6.58
CA ALA A 98 -3.76 -30.00 -7.02
C ALA A 98 -4.51 -30.06 -8.35
N VAL A 99 -3.84 -30.48 -9.42
CA VAL A 99 -4.47 -30.70 -10.70
C VAL A 99 -5.31 -31.97 -10.55
N GLU A 100 -6.62 -31.82 -10.34
CA GLU A 100 -7.55 -32.92 -10.56
C GLU A 100 -7.42 -33.35 -12.03
N GLU A 101 -6.93 -34.56 -12.25
CA GLU A 101 -6.99 -35.22 -13.55
C GLU A 101 -8.45 -35.32 -14.00
N ARG A 102 -8.87 -34.43 -14.92
CA ARG A 102 -10.17 -34.55 -15.58
C ARG A 102 -10.17 -35.80 -16.47
N PRO A 103 -11.15 -36.70 -16.37
CA PRO A 103 -11.28 -37.80 -17.32
C PRO A 103 -11.51 -37.27 -18.74
N ALA A 104 -10.88 -37.92 -19.71
CA ALA A 104 -10.88 -37.55 -21.12
C ALA A 104 -12.31 -37.37 -21.69
N ALA A 105 -12.57 -36.19 -22.24
CA ALA A 105 -13.77 -35.91 -23.02
C ALA A 105 -13.73 -36.66 -24.36
N GLN A 106 -14.72 -37.49 -24.60
CA GLN A 106 -14.92 -38.19 -25.86
C GLN A 106 -15.32 -37.20 -26.98
N THR A 107 -14.67 -37.38 -28.12
CA THR A 107 -14.86 -36.72 -29.41
C THR A 107 -16.23 -36.95 -30.03
N GLU A 108 -16.94 -35.88 -30.38
CA GLU A 108 -17.85 -35.86 -31.53
C GLU A 108 -17.67 -34.54 -32.33
N ARG A 109 -17.53 -34.66 -33.66
CA ARG A 109 -17.55 -33.56 -34.64
C ARG A 109 -18.83 -33.67 -35.52
N PRO A 110 -19.06 -32.82 -36.55
CA PRO A 110 -20.11 -31.79 -36.53
C PRO A 110 -21.20 -32.03 -37.60
N HIS A 111 -22.40 -31.47 -37.42
CA HIS A 111 -23.41 -31.40 -38.49
C HIS A 111 -23.85 -29.97 -38.82
N ALA A 112 -23.96 -29.72 -40.12
CA ALA A 112 -24.22 -28.45 -40.78
C ALA A 112 -25.72 -28.23 -41.12
N LYS A 113 -26.02 -26.97 -41.43
CA LYS A 113 -27.30 -26.27 -41.70
C LYS A 113 -28.26 -26.89 -42.75
N PRO A 114 -29.47 -26.31 -42.90
CA PRO A 114 -29.73 -25.55 -44.13
C PRO A 114 -30.44 -24.18 -43.94
N VAL A 115 -30.55 -23.44 -45.05
CA VAL A 115 -30.89 -22.00 -45.26
C VAL A 115 -32.14 -21.85 -46.15
N ARG A 116 -32.94 -20.76 -45.99
CA ARG A 116 -33.68 -19.93 -47.00
C ARG A 116 -34.75 -19.06 -46.30
N HIS A 117 -35.21 -17.85 -46.68
CA HIS A 117 -35.16 -16.93 -47.85
C HIS A 117 -35.70 -15.53 -47.40
N GLU A 118 -35.05 -14.39 -47.68
CA GLU A 118 -35.32 -13.36 -48.75
C GLU A 118 -36.68 -12.63 -48.80
N GLU A 119 -36.67 -11.27 -48.69
CA GLU A 119 -37.26 -10.22 -49.58
C GLU A 119 -37.35 -8.85 -48.83
N ARG A 120 -36.63 -7.77 -49.21
CA ARG A 120 -36.76 -6.76 -50.29
C ARG A 120 -37.25 -5.37 -49.77
N THR A 121 -36.45 -4.35 -50.10
CA THR A 121 -36.62 -2.87 -49.94
C THR A 121 -37.66 -2.29 -50.93
N PRO A 122 -38.08 -0.99 -50.86
CA PRO A 122 -37.26 0.16 -51.36
C PRO A 122 -37.44 1.49 -50.58
N GLU A 123 -36.81 2.55 -51.11
CA GLU A 123 -36.30 3.78 -50.48
C GLU A 123 -36.87 5.06 -51.18
N VAL A 124 -36.83 6.22 -50.46
CA VAL A 124 -36.85 7.68 -50.85
C VAL A 124 -38.06 8.31 -51.61
N PRO A 125 -38.28 9.68 -51.66
CA PRO A 125 -37.32 10.81 -51.51
C PRO A 125 -37.72 12.12 -50.75
N SER A 126 -36.66 12.83 -50.31
CA SER A 126 -36.32 14.29 -50.30
C SER A 126 -37.39 15.41 -50.49
N ALA A 127 -37.33 16.47 -49.66
CA ALA A 127 -36.84 17.83 -50.05
C ALA A 127 -37.49 19.01 -49.26
N PHE A 128 -36.72 20.11 -49.17
CA PHE A 128 -37.06 21.54 -48.94
C PHE A 128 -36.92 22.19 -47.56
N ASP A 129 -35.88 23.05 -47.50
CA ASP A 129 -35.75 24.33 -46.76
C ASP A 129 -36.24 25.46 -47.72
N PRO A 130 -36.72 26.67 -47.29
CA PRO A 130 -35.76 27.76 -46.95
C PRO A 130 -36.24 28.96 -46.08
N TYR A 131 -35.24 29.76 -45.64
CA TYR A 131 -35.22 31.22 -45.28
C TYR A 131 -35.90 31.69 -43.96
N ALA A 132 -35.42 32.69 -43.21
CA ALA A 132 -34.24 33.56 -43.20
C ALA A 132 -34.23 34.39 -41.89
N GLY A 133 -33.05 34.78 -41.41
CA GLY A 133 -32.81 36.19 -41.07
C GLY A 133 -32.28 36.59 -39.67
N ARG A 134 -31.00 37.02 -39.67
CA ARG A 134 -30.45 38.27 -39.06
C ARG A 134 -30.32 38.35 -37.53
N THR A 135 -29.34 39.00 -36.87
CA THR A 135 -27.94 39.47 -37.08
C THR A 135 -27.40 39.92 -35.70
N SER A 136 -26.07 40.11 -35.58
CA SER A 136 -25.23 40.87 -34.60
C SER A 136 -24.38 39.96 -33.67
N VAL A 137 -23.04 39.89 -33.69
CA VAL A 137 -21.86 40.75 -33.94
C VAL A 137 -21.29 41.44 -32.68
N GLN A 138 -19.98 41.21 -32.47
CA GLN A 138 -18.98 41.89 -31.60
C GLN A 138 -18.92 41.50 -30.10
N GLY A 139 -17.76 41.25 -29.49
CA GLY A 139 -16.38 41.48 -29.91
C GLY A 139 -15.34 40.79 -29.01
N GLN A 140 -14.15 40.62 -29.58
CA GLN A 140 -12.93 40.11 -28.97
C GLN A 140 -11.84 41.20 -29.04
N LEU A 141 -10.75 40.97 -28.28
CA LEU A 141 -9.38 41.56 -28.29
C LEU A 141 -9.05 42.38 -27.01
N PRO A 142 -7.76 42.61 -26.69
CA PRO A 142 -6.72 41.63 -26.29
C PRO A 142 -5.97 42.10 -25.02
N ILE A 143 -5.16 41.28 -24.34
CA ILE A 143 -4.28 41.76 -23.24
C ILE A 143 -2.84 41.23 -23.45
N PRO A 144 -1.79 42.08 -23.33
CA PRO A 144 -0.45 41.82 -23.83
C PRO A 144 0.51 41.17 -22.82
N ALA A 145 1.63 40.65 -23.33
CA ALA A 145 2.72 40.03 -22.60
C ALA A 145 3.64 41.02 -21.85
N MET A 146 4.05 40.67 -20.62
CA MET A 146 5.33 41.03 -19.99
C MET A 146 5.65 40.01 -18.86
N ILE A 147 6.93 39.61 -18.77
CA ILE A 147 7.58 38.63 -17.86
C ILE A 147 8.40 39.45 -16.80
N PRO A 148 9.02 38.90 -15.72
CA PRO A 148 8.63 37.93 -14.68
C PRO A 148 8.65 38.57 -13.27
N SER A 149 7.89 38.03 -12.32
CA SER A 149 8.21 38.18 -10.89
C SER A 149 8.71 36.84 -10.37
N GLN A 150 10.02 36.78 -10.08
CA GLN A 150 10.65 35.69 -9.35
C GLN A 150 10.05 35.62 -7.94
N SER A 151 9.09 34.72 -7.75
CA SER A 151 8.70 34.23 -6.43
C SER A 151 9.59 33.05 -6.08
N PHE A 152 10.32 33.20 -4.98
CA PHE A 152 11.16 32.18 -4.36
C PHE A 152 10.37 30.88 -4.17
N GLU A 153 10.73 29.85 -4.92
CA GLU A 153 10.29 28.48 -4.65
C GLU A 153 11.08 27.95 -3.43
N SER A 154 10.60 28.24 -2.24
CA SER A 154 10.89 27.43 -1.06
C SER A 154 10.06 26.14 -1.19
N GLY A 155 10.73 25.05 -1.56
CA GLY A 155 10.11 23.76 -1.88
C GLY A 155 9.18 23.25 -0.77
N GLU A 156 7.90 23.15 -1.12
CA GLU A 156 6.90 22.35 -0.41
C GLU A 156 7.31 20.87 -0.47
N ARG A 157 7.76 20.30 0.65
CA ARG A 157 7.91 18.85 0.80
C ARG A 157 6.68 18.28 1.53
N GLY A 158 5.52 18.34 0.87
CA GLY A 158 4.50 17.30 1.09
C GLY A 158 4.95 16.00 0.41
N PRO A 159 4.37 14.83 0.74
CA PRO A 159 4.53 13.68 -0.15
C PRO A 159 4.07 14.14 -1.53
N ALA A 160 4.95 14.03 -2.53
CA ALA A 160 4.64 14.37 -3.91
C ALA A 160 3.68 13.31 -4.46
N LEU A 161 2.44 13.35 -3.97
CA LEU A 161 1.35 12.51 -4.43
C LEU A 161 1.03 12.94 -5.85
N ASP A 162 1.13 11.99 -6.76
CA ASP A 162 0.76 12.22 -8.14
C ASP A 162 -0.77 12.41 -8.24
N PRO A 163 -1.26 13.51 -8.83
CA PRO A 163 -2.68 13.84 -8.81
C PRO A 163 -3.54 12.87 -9.64
N GLU A 164 -2.95 12.11 -10.57
CA GLU A 164 -3.69 11.15 -11.40
C GLU A 164 -3.63 9.74 -10.81
N THR A 165 -2.43 9.30 -10.41
CA THR A 165 -2.21 7.92 -9.95
C THR A 165 -2.37 7.76 -8.43
N HIS A 166 -2.30 8.86 -7.68
CA HIS A 166 -2.23 8.95 -6.21
C HIS A 166 -0.98 8.29 -5.59
N LEU A 167 0.05 8.02 -6.40
CA LEU A 167 1.31 7.45 -5.93
C LEU A 167 2.16 8.50 -5.24
N ASN A 168 2.79 8.14 -4.12
CA ASN A 168 3.88 8.90 -3.53
C ASN A 168 5.17 8.66 -4.35
N LYS A 169 5.64 9.67 -5.09
CA LYS A 169 6.83 9.58 -5.96
C LYS A 169 8.14 9.26 -5.21
N ASN A 170 8.19 9.52 -3.90
CA ASN A 170 9.39 9.26 -3.09
C ASN A 170 9.48 7.82 -2.59
N ALA A 171 8.39 7.05 -2.68
CA ALA A 171 8.34 5.65 -2.27
C ALA A 171 8.71 4.76 -3.46
N THR A 172 10.00 4.45 -3.60
CA THR A 172 10.56 3.61 -4.66
C THR A 172 11.28 2.40 -4.07
N PHE A 173 11.66 1.44 -4.92
CA PHE A 173 12.46 0.29 -4.46
C PHE A 173 13.86 0.69 -3.97
N ASP A 174 14.39 1.82 -4.42
CA ASP A 174 15.69 2.34 -4.01
C ASP A 174 15.64 2.97 -2.61
N THR A 175 14.50 3.55 -2.24
CA THR A 175 14.25 4.09 -0.90
C THR A 175 13.71 3.05 0.08
N PHE A 176 13.52 1.80 -0.36
CA PHE A 176 13.11 0.68 0.48
C PHE A 176 14.33 -0.19 0.86
N VAL A 177 14.76 -0.09 2.12
CA VAL A 177 15.94 -0.79 2.63
C VAL A 177 15.65 -2.29 2.80
N PRO A 178 16.33 -3.17 2.03
CA PRO A 178 16.14 -4.61 2.16
C PRO A 178 16.79 -5.12 3.45
N GLY A 179 16.07 -6.02 4.13
CA GLY A 179 16.57 -6.80 5.26
C GLY A 179 15.89 -8.16 5.28
N ASP A 180 16.37 -9.11 6.08
CA ASP A 180 15.86 -10.49 6.04
C ASP A 180 14.36 -10.60 6.34
N SER A 181 13.82 -9.65 7.10
CA SER A 181 12.40 -9.55 7.45
C SER A 181 11.47 -9.13 6.30
N ASN A 182 12.02 -8.55 5.23
CA ASN A 182 11.25 -7.94 4.13
C ASN A 182 11.79 -8.25 2.73
N ARG A 183 12.97 -8.88 2.62
CA ARG A 183 13.67 -9.16 1.35
C ARG A 183 12.78 -9.91 0.38
N PHE A 184 12.08 -10.94 0.87
CA PHE A 184 11.21 -11.75 0.03
C PHE A 184 10.05 -10.93 -0.54
N ALA A 185 9.33 -10.18 0.30
CA ALA A 185 8.25 -9.30 -0.14
C ALA A 185 8.73 -8.25 -1.15
N ARG A 186 9.92 -7.67 -0.94
CA ARG A 186 10.54 -6.71 -1.87
C ARG A 186 10.85 -7.35 -3.23
N THR A 187 11.42 -8.55 -3.26
CA THR A 187 11.75 -9.22 -4.53
C THR A 187 10.50 -9.59 -5.31
N VAL A 188 9.48 -10.12 -4.64
CA VAL A 188 8.20 -10.44 -5.28
C VAL A 188 7.51 -9.17 -5.78
N ALA A 189 7.53 -8.08 -5.01
CA ALA A 189 7.02 -6.79 -5.42
C ALA A 189 7.72 -6.28 -6.69
N LEU A 190 9.05 -6.41 -6.78
CA LEU A 190 9.81 -6.04 -7.97
C LEU A 190 9.43 -6.91 -9.19
N ALA A 191 9.31 -8.22 -9.00
CA ALA A 191 8.88 -9.14 -10.07
C ALA A 191 7.46 -8.80 -10.58
N VAL A 192 6.53 -8.44 -9.70
CA VAL A 192 5.18 -7.99 -10.09
C VAL A 192 5.20 -6.63 -10.78
N ALA A 193 6.07 -5.71 -10.36
CA ALA A 193 6.25 -4.43 -11.04
C ALA A 193 6.79 -4.61 -12.48
N GLU A 194 7.62 -5.63 -12.69
CA GLU A 194 8.21 -5.98 -13.99
C GLU A 194 7.32 -6.83 -14.89
N GLY A 195 6.52 -7.72 -14.30
CA GLY A 195 5.78 -8.77 -15.00
C GLY A 195 4.59 -8.25 -15.80
N SER A 196 3.91 -9.12 -16.57
CA SER A 196 2.76 -8.72 -17.40
C SER A 196 1.42 -8.75 -16.67
N GLY A 197 1.38 -9.22 -15.42
CA GLY A 197 0.15 -9.44 -14.63
C GLY A 197 -0.41 -10.86 -14.68
N GLN A 198 0.34 -11.81 -15.23
CA GLN A 198 0.02 -13.24 -15.15
C GLN A 198 0.65 -13.91 -13.92
N ASP A 199 1.88 -13.55 -13.59
CA ASP A 199 2.60 -14.11 -12.45
C ASP A 199 2.19 -13.41 -11.15
N PHE A 200 2.03 -14.21 -10.09
CA PHE A 200 1.75 -13.73 -8.72
C PHE A 200 0.56 -12.79 -8.61
N ASN A 201 -0.48 -13.00 -9.43
CA ASN A 201 -1.67 -12.15 -9.46
C ASN A 201 -2.85 -12.86 -8.77
N PRO A 202 -3.50 -12.26 -7.75
CA PRO A 202 -3.09 -11.03 -7.06
C PRO A 202 -1.84 -11.24 -6.20
N LEU A 203 -1.09 -10.16 -5.97
CA LEU A 203 -0.06 -10.13 -4.93
C LEU A 203 -0.68 -9.59 -3.65
N CYS A 204 -0.67 -10.39 -2.58
CA CYS A 204 -1.13 -9.98 -1.26
C CYS A 204 0.06 -9.78 -0.32
N ILE A 205 0.33 -8.55 0.07
CA ILE A 205 1.37 -8.18 1.03
C ILE A 205 0.71 -7.96 2.38
N TYR A 206 1.14 -8.68 3.43
CA TYR A 206 0.59 -8.48 4.77
C TYR A 206 1.66 -8.33 5.85
N GLY A 207 1.30 -7.73 6.98
CA GLY A 207 2.21 -7.50 8.11
C GLY A 207 1.69 -6.39 9.01
N GLY A 208 2.25 -6.26 10.21
CA GLY A 208 1.84 -5.23 11.17
C GLY A 208 1.89 -3.79 10.64
N SER A 209 1.29 -2.87 11.40
CA SER A 209 1.30 -1.43 11.10
C SER A 209 2.72 -0.90 10.99
N GLY A 210 2.99 -0.03 10.02
CA GLY A 210 4.28 0.64 9.90
C GLY A 210 5.46 -0.25 9.46
N LEU A 211 5.22 -1.39 8.81
CA LEU A 211 6.29 -2.27 8.31
C LEU A 211 6.68 -2.02 6.84
N GLY A 212 6.13 -0.99 6.18
CA GLY A 212 6.50 -0.62 4.81
C GLY A 212 5.62 -1.19 3.70
N LYS A 213 4.43 -1.74 4.03
CA LYS A 213 3.46 -2.24 3.03
C LYS A 213 3.05 -1.17 2.01
N THR A 214 2.61 0.00 2.50
CA THR A 214 2.28 1.17 1.67
C THR A 214 3.46 1.60 0.80
N HIS A 215 4.69 1.56 1.33
CA HIS A 215 5.90 1.88 0.57
C HIS A 215 6.09 0.90 -0.58
N LEU A 216 5.98 -0.41 -0.34
CA LEU A 216 6.08 -1.43 -1.39
C LEU A 216 5.00 -1.26 -2.45
N LEU A 217 3.74 -0.99 -2.08
CA LEU A 217 2.67 -0.71 -3.04
C LEU A 217 3.04 0.46 -3.96
N ASN A 218 3.46 1.59 -3.37
CA ASN A 218 3.85 2.77 -4.14
C ASN A 218 5.08 2.49 -5.01
N ALA A 219 6.07 1.72 -4.51
CA ALA A 219 7.25 1.34 -5.26
C ALA A 219 6.91 0.49 -6.49
N ILE A 220 5.96 -0.44 -6.38
CA ILE A 220 5.46 -1.23 -7.53
C ILE A 220 4.87 -0.30 -8.60
N GLY A 221 4.01 0.64 -8.19
CA GLY A 221 3.37 1.58 -9.11
C GLY A 221 4.36 2.50 -9.80
N ASN A 222 5.26 3.11 -9.02
CA ASN A 222 6.31 4.00 -9.53
C ASN A 222 7.24 3.27 -10.50
N TYR A 223 7.67 2.05 -10.17
CA TYR A 223 8.55 1.27 -11.03
C TYR A 223 7.85 0.84 -12.33
N ALA A 224 6.57 0.45 -12.25
CA ALA A 224 5.78 0.11 -13.44
C ALA A 224 5.70 1.29 -14.42
N LEU A 225 5.48 2.52 -13.92
CA LEU A 225 5.44 3.74 -14.74
C LEU A 225 6.80 4.13 -15.32
N VAL A 226 7.89 3.88 -14.61
CA VAL A 226 9.25 4.07 -15.14
C VAL A 226 9.53 3.11 -16.30
N LYS A 227 9.11 1.85 -16.16
CA LYS A 227 9.31 0.82 -17.18
C LYS A 227 8.42 1.04 -18.41
N ASP A 228 7.17 1.41 -18.20
CA ASP A 228 6.22 1.73 -19.25
C ASP A 228 5.33 2.91 -18.84
N PRO A 229 5.66 4.12 -19.31
CA PRO A 229 4.90 5.34 -19.02
C PRO A 229 3.46 5.35 -19.56
N THR A 230 3.09 4.38 -20.41
CA THR A 230 1.74 4.29 -20.98
C THR A 230 0.75 3.53 -20.09
N LEU A 231 1.25 2.83 -19.06
CA LEU A 231 0.43 2.07 -18.13
C LEU A 231 -0.47 2.99 -17.29
N LYS A 232 -1.72 2.55 -17.11
CA LYS A 232 -2.66 3.20 -16.19
C LYS A 232 -2.53 2.58 -14.82
N VAL A 233 -1.85 3.27 -13.92
CA VAL A 233 -1.67 2.83 -12.53
C VAL A 233 -2.62 3.58 -11.60
N ARG A 234 -3.27 2.85 -10.70
CA ARG A 234 -4.13 3.43 -9.66
C ARG A 234 -3.74 2.90 -8.29
N TYR A 235 -3.27 3.79 -7.43
CA TYR A 235 -3.20 3.57 -5.99
C TYR A 235 -4.46 4.11 -5.31
N VAL A 236 -4.99 3.36 -4.35
CA VAL A 236 -6.16 3.75 -3.57
C VAL A 236 -6.17 3.04 -2.22
N THR A 237 -6.59 3.73 -1.17
CA THR A 237 -6.90 3.09 0.12
C THR A 237 -8.30 2.50 0.11
N SER A 238 -8.55 1.48 0.93
CA SER A 238 -9.89 0.89 1.07
C SER A 238 -10.96 1.88 1.54
N GLU A 239 -10.57 2.89 2.33
CA GLU A 239 -11.44 3.97 2.75
C GLU A 239 -11.80 4.90 1.58
N GLU A 240 -10.82 5.35 0.79
CA GLU A 240 -11.06 6.15 -0.42
C GLU A 240 -11.96 5.40 -1.42
N PHE A 241 -11.69 4.12 -1.66
CA PHE A 241 -12.54 3.29 -2.54
C PHE A 241 -13.98 3.23 -2.03
N THR A 242 -14.18 3.06 -0.72
CA THR A 242 -15.51 3.08 -0.09
C THR A 242 -16.19 4.42 -0.31
N ASN A 243 -15.51 5.53 -0.02
CA ASN A 243 -16.07 6.87 -0.08
C ASN A 243 -16.44 7.25 -1.52
N GLU A 244 -15.54 6.99 -2.48
CA GLU A 244 -15.82 7.22 -3.90
C GLU A 244 -17.00 6.37 -4.41
N PHE A 245 -17.16 5.14 -3.90
CA PHE A 245 -18.31 4.31 -4.24
C PHE A 245 -19.61 4.89 -3.67
N ILE A 246 -19.61 5.29 -2.41
CA ILE A 246 -20.76 5.93 -1.76
C ILE A 246 -21.15 7.21 -2.53
N ASP A 247 -20.18 8.05 -2.88
CA ASP A 247 -20.42 9.29 -3.64
C ASP A 247 -20.96 9.03 -5.05
N ALA A 248 -20.57 7.92 -5.68
CA ALA A 248 -21.13 7.48 -6.96
C ALA A 248 -22.58 7.00 -6.85
N LEU A 249 -22.99 6.49 -5.67
CA LEU A 249 -24.37 6.11 -5.36
C LEU A 249 -25.25 7.30 -4.96
N GLN A 250 -24.66 8.42 -4.53
CA GLN A 250 -25.41 9.62 -4.15
C GLN A 250 -26.13 10.24 -5.37
N ASN A 251 -27.41 10.55 -5.19
CA ASN A 251 -28.36 11.11 -6.17
C ASN A 251 -28.89 10.10 -7.22
N PRO A 252 -30.12 9.55 -7.03
CA PRO A 252 -30.72 8.55 -7.92
C PRO A 252 -30.85 8.97 -9.38
N SER A 253 -30.95 10.28 -9.66
CA SER A 253 -31.11 10.82 -11.01
C SER A 253 -29.81 10.89 -11.82
N GLN A 254 -28.64 10.82 -11.17
CA GLN A 254 -27.31 10.87 -11.81
C GLN A 254 -26.44 9.65 -11.51
N SER A 255 -26.93 8.73 -10.67
CA SER A 255 -26.18 7.56 -10.19
C SER A 255 -25.69 6.65 -11.33
N GLN A 256 -26.45 6.47 -12.41
CA GLN A 256 -26.00 5.64 -13.54
C GLN A 256 -24.71 6.16 -14.20
N GLY A 257 -24.60 7.48 -14.41
CA GLY A 257 -23.41 8.09 -15.00
C GLY A 257 -22.20 8.04 -14.06
N ARG A 258 -22.41 8.29 -12.77
CA ARG A 258 -21.35 8.30 -11.76
C ARG A 258 -20.84 6.89 -11.44
N ILE A 259 -21.71 5.89 -11.37
CA ILE A 259 -21.31 4.48 -11.24
C ILE A 259 -20.50 4.03 -12.45
N ALA A 260 -20.89 4.45 -13.66
CA ALA A 260 -20.11 4.16 -14.87
C ALA A 260 -18.71 4.81 -14.82
N GLU A 261 -18.60 6.04 -14.31
CA GLU A 261 -17.32 6.70 -14.10
C GLU A 261 -16.47 5.99 -13.03
N PHE A 262 -17.05 5.62 -11.90
CA PHE A 262 -16.38 4.83 -10.87
C PHE A 262 -15.83 3.52 -11.46
N ASN A 263 -16.67 2.78 -12.18
CA ASN A 263 -16.25 1.55 -12.86
C ASN A 263 -15.13 1.80 -13.85
N ARG A 264 -15.18 2.89 -14.63
CA ARG A 264 -14.11 3.26 -15.56
C ARG A 264 -12.79 3.49 -14.81
N ARG A 265 -12.83 4.27 -13.73
CA ARG A 265 -11.66 4.64 -12.92
C ARG A 265 -10.95 3.42 -12.32
N TYR A 266 -11.71 2.42 -11.87
CA TYR A 266 -11.13 1.24 -11.20
C TYR A 266 -10.99 0.00 -12.09
N ARG A 267 -11.68 -0.08 -13.23
CA ARG A 267 -11.65 -1.27 -14.13
C ARG A 267 -10.88 -1.03 -15.43
N GLN A 268 -10.58 0.23 -15.79
CA GLN A 268 -9.75 0.56 -16.97
C GLN A 268 -8.32 0.94 -16.57
N VAL A 269 -7.74 0.17 -15.65
CA VAL A 269 -6.36 0.31 -15.20
C VAL A 269 -5.56 -0.92 -15.60
N ASP A 270 -4.25 -0.74 -15.73
CA ASP A 270 -3.31 -1.83 -15.97
C ASP A 270 -2.75 -2.38 -14.65
N VAL A 271 -2.68 -1.53 -13.63
CA VAL A 271 -2.23 -1.86 -12.28
C VAL A 271 -3.17 -1.23 -11.25
N LEU A 272 -3.78 -2.05 -10.40
CA LEU A 272 -4.57 -1.63 -9.24
C LEU A 272 -3.83 -1.98 -7.95
N LEU A 273 -3.55 -0.97 -7.14
CA LEU A 273 -2.87 -1.09 -5.85
C LEU A 273 -3.88 -0.68 -4.77
N ILE A 274 -4.29 -1.64 -3.93
CA ILE A 274 -5.25 -1.42 -2.84
C ILE A 274 -4.52 -1.47 -1.51
N ASP A 275 -4.54 -0.36 -0.77
CA ASP A 275 -3.99 -0.33 0.59
C ASP A 275 -5.06 -0.58 1.67
N ASP A 276 -4.61 -1.09 2.81
CA ASP A 276 -5.39 -1.37 4.01
C ASP A 276 -6.74 -2.07 3.75
N ILE A 277 -6.71 -3.19 3.02
CA ILE A 277 -7.90 -3.97 2.60
C ILE A 277 -8.83 -4.31 3.77
N GLN A 278 -8.31 -4.46 4.98
CA GLN A 278 -9.06 -4.76 6.20
C GLN A 278 -10.23 -3.79 6.45
N PHE A 279 -10.16 -2.54 5.97
CA PHE A 279 -11.22 -1.54 6.17
C PHE A 279 -12.44 -1.70 5.24
N LEU A 280 -12.43 -2.66 4.31
CA LEU A 280 -13.64 -3.07 3.58
C LEU A 280 -14.52 -4.02 4.40
N GLY A 281 -13.97 -4.69 5.41
CA GLY A 281 -14.68 -5.67 6.23
C GLY A 281 -15.97 -5.10 6.82
N GLY A 282 -17.08 -5.83 6.67
CA GLY A 282 -18.39 -5.43 7.18
C GLY A 282 -19.13 -4.38 6.33
N LYS A 283 -18.59 -3.95 5.18
CA LYS A 283 -19.25 -3.05 4.22
C LYS A 283 -19.77 -3.82 3.00
N GLU A 284 -20.85 -4.58 3.17
CA GLU A 284 -21.37 -5.55 2.18
C GLU A 284 -21.46 -5.00 0.75
N ALA A 285 -22.12 -3.85 0.56
CA ALA A 285 -22.27 -3.24 -0.77
C ALA A 285 -20.92 -2.85 -1.41
N THR A 286 -19.95 -2.39 -0.59
CA THR A 286 -18.61 -2.03 -1.08
C THR A 286 -17.79 -3.29 -1.39
N LEU A 287 -17.92 -4.35 -0.58
CA LEU A 287 -17.28 -5.65 -0.81
C LEU A 287 -17.78 -6.30 -2.11
N GLU A 288 -19.08 -6.25 -2.40
CA GLU A 288 -19.64 -6.74 -3.67
C GLU A 288 -19.06 -5.96 -4.86
N GLN A 289 -19.03 -4.63 -4.74
CA GLN A 289 -18.50 -3.80 -5.81
C GLN A 289 -16.99 -3.99 -6.02
N PHE A 290 -16.23 -4.19 -4.93
CA PHE A 290 -14.82 -4.56 -5.00
C PHE A 290 -14.66 -5.93 -5.66
N PHE A 291 -15.47 -6.93 -5.30
CA PHE A 291 -15.46 -8.26 -5.92
C PHE A 291 -15.66 -8.19 -7.43
N HIS A 292 -16.61 -7.39 -7.93
CA HIS A 292 -16.80 -7.21 -9.38
C HIS A 292 -15.62 -6.50 -10.06
N THR A 293 -15.03 -5.51 -9.39
CA THR A 293 -13.85 -4.79 -9.88
C THR A 293 -12.64 -5.73 -9.97
N PHE A 294 -12.38 -6.49 -8.91
CA PHE A 294 -11.35 -7.51 -8.86
C PHE A 294 -11.52 -8.52 -10.00
N ASN A 295 -12.72 -9.09 -10.16
CA ASN A 295 -12.99 -10.07 -11.23
C ASN A 295 -12.70 -9.51 -12.63
N SER A 296 -13.15 -8.27 -12.89
CA SER A 296 -12.98 -7.63 -14.19
C SER A 296 -11.51 -7.46 -14.54
N LEU A 297 -10.71 -7.01 -13.57
CA LEU A 297 -9.26 -6.83 -13.74
C LEU A 297 -8.53 -8.15 -13.84
N TYR A 298 -8.86 -9.11 -12.97
CA TYR A 298 -8.24 -10.43 -12.94
C TYR A 298 -8.45 -11.18 -14.28
N GLN A 299 -9.67 -11.19 -14.81
CA GLN A 299 -9.98 -11.81 -16.11
C GLN A 299 -9.28 -11.11 -17.27
N ALA A 300 -9.06 -9.80 -17.17
CA ALA A 300 -8.31 -9.02 -18.14
C ALA A 300 -6.78 -9.10 -17.94
N SER A 301 -6.30 -9.98 -17.05
CA SER A 301 -4.87 -10.13 -16.70
C SER A 301 -4.21 -8.82 -16.27
N LYS A 302 -4.97 -7.93 -15.61
CA LYS A 302 -4.46 -6.69 -15.03
C LYS A 302 -3.83 -6.98 -13.67
N ARG A 303 -2.78 -6.25 -13.31
CA ARG A 303 -2.03 -6.47 -12.07
C ARG A 303 -2.85 -5.98 -10.88
N ILE A 304 -3.07 -6.85 -9.90
CA ILE A 304 -3.75 -6.49 -8.66
C ILE A 304 -2.78 -6.72 -7.50
N VAL A 305 -2.51 -5.68 -6.72
CA VAL A 305 -1.71 -5.76 -5.50
C VAL A 305 -2.52 -5.26 -4.32
N ILE A 306 -2.51 -6.01 -3.23
CA ILE A 306 -3.31 -5.75 -2.05
C ILE A 306 -2.39 -5.72 -0.84
N ALA A 307 -2.48 -4.67 -0.01
CA ALA A 307 -1.86 -4.62 1.30
C ALA A 307 -2.87 -4.84 2.42
N SER A 308 -2.44 -5.55 3.47
CA SER A 308 -3.24 -5.76 4.68
C SER A 308 -2.42 -5.78 5.96
N ASP A 309 -3.03 -5.40 7.07
CA ASP A 309 -2.42 -5.60 8.40
C ASP A 309 -2.37 -7.07 8.84
N VAL A 310 -3.22 -7.93 8.26
CA VAL A 310 -3.33 -9.35 8.62
C VAL A 310 -3.34 -10.23 7.38
N ALA A 311 -2.98 -11.51 7.54
CA ALA A 311 -3.08 -12.47 6.44
C ALA A 311 -4.52 -12.57 5.91
N PRO A 312 -4.74 -12.85 4.60
CA PRO A 312 -6.07 -12.92 3.99
C PRO A 312 -7.06 -13.80 4.78
N LYS A 313 -6.62 -14.95 5.26
CA LYS A 313 -7.43 -15.89 6.07
C LYS A 313 -7.94 -15.31 7.39
N ASN A 314 -7.29 -14.26 7.90
CA ASN A 314 -7.62 -13.60 9.16
C ASN A 314 -8.42 -12.30 8.97
N LEU A 315 -8.76 -11.94 7.73
CA LEU A 315 -9.59 -10.77 7.44
C LEU A 315 -11.02 -10.97 7.93
N LYS A 316 -11.43 -10.14 8.90
CA LYS A 316 -12.79 -10.17 9.47
C LYS A 316 -13.78 -9.46 8.55
N GLY A 317 -14.98 -10.03 8.41
CA GLY A 317 -16.06 -9.41 7.62
C GLY A 317 -15.86 -9.54 6.11
N PHE A 318 -15.01 -10.46 5.65
CA PHE A 318 -14.84 -10.81 4.24
C PHE A 318 -15.53 -12.14 3.93
N GLU A 319 -16.14 -12.22 2.75
CA GLU A 319 -16.76 -13.45 2.28
C GLU A 319 -15.70 -14.46 1.79
N ALA A 320 -15.98 -15.76 1.96
CA ALA A 320 -15.06 -16.84 1.58
C ALA A 320 -14.63 -16.76 0.09
N ARG A 321 -15.51 -16.28 -0.80
CA ARG A 321 -15.18 -16.11 -2.22
C ARG A 321 -14.13 -15.04 -2.47
N LEU A 322 -14.01 -14.00 -1.66
CA LEU A 322 -12.94 -13.00 -1.77
C LEU A 322 -11.64 -13.54 -1.22
N ILE A 323 -11.68 -14.22 -0.06
CA ILE A 323 -10.51 -14.85 0.54
C ILE A 323 -9.88 -15.86 -0.41
N SER A 324 -10.69 -16.71 -1.04
CA SER A 324 -10.22 -17.66 -2.05
C SER A 324 -9.54 -17.00 -3.25
N ARG A 325 -9.86 -15.75 -3.57
CA ARG A 325 -9.25 -15.01 -4.69
C ARG A 325 -7.93 -14.38 -4.30
N PHE A 326 -7.82 -13.91 -3.06
CA PHE A 326 -6.55 -13.46 -2.50
C PHE A 326 -5.56 -14.63 -2.41
N ASP A 327 -6.03 -15.80 -1.98
CA ASP A 327 -5.20 -17.02 -1.89
C ASP A 327 -4.87 -17.65 -3.26
N ALA A 328 -5.52 -17.24 -4.36
CA ALA A 328 -5.25 -17.78 -5.69
C ALA A 328 -3.93 -17.26 -6.31
N GLY A 329 -3.40 -16.16 -5.79
CA GLY A 329 -2.15 -15.54 -6.24
C GLY A 329 -0.98 -15.89 -5.32
N LEU A 330 -0.20 -14.88 -4.93
CA LEU A 330 0.90 -15.05 -3.98
C LEU A 330 0.71 -14.14 -2.76
N THR A 331 0.82 -14.74 -1.58
CA THR A 331 0.74 -14.04 -0.31
C THR A 331 2.13 -13.99 0.33
N VAL A 332 2.62 -12.78 0.62
CA VAL A 332 3.93 -12.53 1.23
C VAL A 332 3.79 -11.72 2.50
N ASP A 333 4.61 -12.04 3.49
CA ASP A 333 4.65 -11.30 4.76
C ASP A 333 5.80 -10.30 4.82
N VAL A 334 5.58 -9.25 5.59
CA VAL A 334 6.60 -8.28 6.00
C VAL A 334 6.67 -8.28 7.52
N LYS A 335 7.85 -8.53 8.06
CA LYS A 335 8.10 -8.63 9.50
C LYS A 335 8.89 -7.42 10.03
N PRO A 336 8.85 -7.16 11.35
CA PRO A 336 9.68 -6.14 11.98
C PRO A 336 11.17 -6.30 11.61
N PRO A 337 11.86 -5.21 11.23
CA PRO A 337 13.28 -5.25 10.85
C PRO A 337 14.19 -5.54 12.04
N ASP A 338 15.30 -6.25 11.79
CA ASP A 338 16.39 -6.42 12.75
C ASP A 338 17.16 -5.10 13.01
N LEU A 339 18.05 -5.11 14.01
CA LEU A 339 18.79 -3.91 14.42
C LEU A 339 19.60 -3.28 13.26
N GLU A 340 20.27 -4.11 12.47
CA GLU A 340 21.09 -3.67 11.34
C GLU A 340 20.22 -2.97 10.28
N THR A 341 19.10 -3.59 9.93
CA THR A 341 18.12 -3.04 8.99
C THR A 341 17.51 -1.75 9.54
N ARG A 342 17.20 -1.65 10.84
CA ARG A 342 16.70 -0.42 11.47
C ARG A 342 17.71 0.74 11.37
N ILE A 343 18.99 0.48 11.64
CA ILE A 343 20.05 1.49 11.49
C ILE A 343 20.16 1.92 10.02
N ALA A 344 20.12 0.98 9.08
CA ALA A 344 20.16 1.29 7.65
C ALA A 344 18.95 2.12 7.19
N ILE A 345 17.74 1.81 7.69
CA ILE A 345 16.53 2.61 7.45
C ILE A 345 16.71 4.03 7.97
N LEU A 346 17.17 4.21 9.21
CA LEU A 346 17.39 5.54 9.79
C LEU A 346 18.44 6.33 9.00
N ARG A 347 19.52 5.69 8.53
CA ARG A 347 20.52 6.31 7.65
C ARG A 347 19.92 6.78 6.34
N MET A 348 19.11 5.95 5.69
CA MET A 348 18.41 6.29 4.44
C MET A 348 17.51 7.52 4.64
N MET A 349 16.67 7.51 5.69
CA MET A 349 15.78 8.62 6.02
C MET A 349 16.56 9.92 6.31
N SER A 350 17.64 9.83 7.07
CA SER A 350 18.52 10.97 7.39
C SER A 350 19.12 11.59 6.12
N GLY A 351 19.62 10.73 5.21
CA GLY A 351 20.19 11.15 3.93
C GLY A 351 19.18 11.84 3.02
N MET A 352 17.96 11.29 2.91
CA MET A 352 16.87 11.89 2.14
C MET A 352 16.45 13.26 2.68
N ASN A 353 16.49 13.42 4.00
CA ASN A 353 16.18 14.69 4.67
C ASN A 353 17.33 15.69 4.64
N GLY A 354 18.52 15.29 4.16
CA GLY A 354 19.71 16.14 4.13
C GLY A 354 20.26 16.46 5.52
N VAL A 355 19.94 15.64 6.53
CA VAL A 355 20.38 15.84 7.92
C VAL A 355 21.49 14.85 8.23
N THR A 356 22.62 15.36 8.72
CA THR A 356 23.71 14.52 9.20
C THR A 356 23.46 14.15 10.65
N ILE A 357 23.32 12.86 10.93
CA ILE A 357 23.03 12.35 12.26
C ILE A 357 24.17 11.44 12.70
N PRO A 358 24.76 11.66 13.89
CA PRO A 358 25.80 10.78 14.43
C PRO A 358 25.35 9.32 14.56
N ASN A 359 26.26 8.37 14.31
CA ASN A 359 25.95 6.94 14.36
C ASN A 359 25.44 6.50 15.74
N ASP A 360 26.01 7.02 16.82
CA ASP A 360 25.60 6.69 18.19
C ASP A 360 24.16 7.14 18.52
N VAL A 361 23.64 8.15 17.81
CA VAL A 361 22.22 8.56 17.89
C VAL A 361 21.34 7.60 17.09
N LEU A 362 21.78 7.17 15.91
CA LEU A 362 21.05 6.18 15.10
C LEU A 362 20.96 4.84 15.83
N ASP A 363 22.06 4.40 16.43
CA ASP A 363 22.14 3.18 17.25
C ASP A 363 21.18 3.29 18.44
N LEU A 364 21.20 4.44 19.15
CA LEU A 364 20.28 4.69 20.26
C LEU A 364 18.81 4.59 19.82
N ILE A 365 18.43 5.20 18.71
CA ILE A 365 17.04 5.14 18.22
C ILE A 365 16.70 3.69 17.81
N ALA A 366 17.58 3.01 17.09
CA ALA A 366 17.34 1.66 16.60
C ALA A 366 17.30 0.61 17.72
N GLU A 367 18.03 0.78 18.82
CA GLU A 367 17.94 -0.08 20.01
C GLU A 367 16.65 0.14 20.79
N ARG A 368 16.11 1.37 20.75
CA ARG A 368 14.97 1.79 21.56
C ARG A 368 13.61 1.52 20.91
N PHE A 369 13.51 1.64 19.60
CA PHE A 369 12.27 1.42 18.84
C PHE A 369 12.42 0.20 17.94
N THR A 370 11.68 -0.87 18.24
CA THR A 370 11.90 -2.19 17.64
C THR A 370 10.68 -2.75 16.90
N GLU A 371 9.48 -2.23 17.18
CA GLU A 371 8.21 -2.82 16.73
C GLU A 371 7.84 -2.42 15.29
N ASN A 372 7.98 -1.14 14.94
CA ASN A 372 7.61 -0.65 13.61
C ASN A 372 8.46 0.53 13.12
N ILE A 373 8.46 0.76 11.81
CA ILE A 373 9.29 1.78 11.15
C ILE A 373 8.75 3.19 11.39
N ARG A 374 7.44 3.35 11.64
CA ARG A 374 6.83 4.66 11.93
C ARG A 374 7.36 5.24 13.24
N GLU A 375 7.58 4.39 14.25
CA GLU A 375 8.21 4.81 15.50
C GLU A 375 9.66 5.26 15.31
N LEU A 376 10.43 4.55 14.48
CA LEU A 376 11.80 4.94 14.11
C LEU A 376 11.82 6.31 13.43
N GLU A 377 10.96 6.50 12.43
CA GLU A 377 10.82 7.76 11.70
C GLU A 377 10.39 8.91 12.63
N GLY A 378 9.42 8.64 13.51
CA GLY A 378 8.92 9.61 14.48
C GLY A 378 9.98 10.03 15.50
N ALA A 379 10.77 9.08 16.00
CA ALA A 379 11.88 9.34 16.90
C ALA A 379 12.98 10.18 16.21
N LEU A 380 13.36 9.81 14.99
CA LEU A 380 14.33 10.54 14.18
C LEU A 380 13.88 11.98 13.93
N THR A 381 12.65 12.13 13.43
CA THR A 381 12.04 13.44 13.13
C THR A 381 12.05 14.31 14.37
N ARG A 382 11.67 13.77 15.53
CA ARG A 382 11.66 14.52 16.79
C ARG A 382 13.04 14.99 17.21
N VAL A 383 14.04 14.09 17.21
CA VAL A 383 15.42 14.46 17.58
C VAL A 383 15.95 15.56 16.65
N THR A 384 15.70 15.44 15.34
CA THR A 384 16.10 16.47 14.37
C THR A 384 15.35 17.79 14.55
N ALA A 385 14.06 17.73 14.88
CA ALA A 385 13.24 18.91 15.13
C ALA A 385 13.71 19.67 16.37
N VAL A 386 13.92 18.99 17.50
CA VAL A 386 14.41 19.61 18.74
C VAL A 386 15.80 20.24 18.54
N ALA A 387 16.70 19.55 17.84
CA ALA A 387 18.02 20.07 17.50
C ALA A 387 17.92 21.35 16.66
N SER A 388 17.09 21.32 15.60
CA SER A 388 16.85 22.47 14.73
C SER A 388 16.24 23.66 15.49
N LEU A 389 15.19 23.42 16.29
CA LEU A 389 14.52 24.45 17.09
C LEU A 389 15.41 25.08 18.16
N SER A 390 16.32 24.28 18.75
CA SER A 390 17.29 24.76 19.73
C SER A 390 18.53 25.36 19.10
N ASN A 391 18.64 25.32 17.75
CA ASN A 391 19.83 25.68 17.00
C ASN A 391 21.11 24.99 17.52
N GLN A 392 20.98 23.71 17.88
CA GLN A 392 22.04 22.87 18.42
C GLN A 392 22.30 21.69 17.47
N PRO A 393 23.54 21.15 17.43
CA PRO A 393 23.80 19.93 16.69
C PRO A 393 23.06 18.74 17.32
N VAL A 394 22.71 17.77 16.48
CA VAL A 394 22.18 16.48 16.95
C VAL A 394 23.29 15.76 17.72
N THR A 395 23.05 15.43 18.99
CA THR A 395 23.98 14.71 19.87
C THR A 395 23.25 13.60 20.61
N LYS A 396 23.99 12.59 21.07
CA LYS A 396 23.43 11.50 21.89
C LYS A 396 22.72 12.00 23.15
N ALA A 397 23.31 12.97 23.86
CA ALA A 397 22.70 13.55 25.06
C ALA A 397 21.35 14.24 24.76
N LEU A 398 21.27 14.99 23.65
CA LEU A 398 20.02 15.61 23.21
C LEU A 398 18.98 14.55 22.84
N ALA A 399 19.40 13.49 22.14
CA ALA A 399 18.52 12.39 21.76
C ALA A 399 17.98 11.64 22.99
N GLU A 400 18.83 11.32 23.97
CA GLU A 400 18.42 10.69 25.23
C GLU A 400 17.40 11.55 25.97
N GLN A 401 17.67 12.86 26.13
CA GLN A 401 16.73 13.79 26.75
C GLN A 401 15.40 13.86 25.99
N THR A 402 15.45 13.92 24.66
CA THR A 402 14.25 14.05 23.80
C THR A 402 13.39 12.79 23.78
N LEU A 403 14.01 11.62 23.98
CA LEU A 403 13.35 10.31 23.88
C LEU A 403 12.97 9.72 25.26
N GLN A 404 13.38 10.34 26.37
CA GLN A 404 13.02 9.93 27.74
C GLN A 404 11.49 9.82 27.96
N ASP A 405 10.71 10.73 27.38
CA ASP A 405 9.25 10.81 27.54
C ASP A 405 8.45 9.72 26.80
N PHE A 406 9.13 8.79 26.10
CA PHE A 406 8.48 7.63 25.48
C PHE A 406 8.38 6.42 26.41
N PHE A 407 9.09 6.44 27.54
CA PHE A 407 9.23 5.29 28.44
C PHE A 407 8.47 5.43 29.77
N THR A 408 7.72 6.51 29.98
CA THR A 408 6.76 6.58 31.10
C THR A 408 5.47 5.84 30.74
N THR A 409 5.51 4.53 30.93
CA THR A 409 4.44 3.58 31.28
C THR A 409 3.17 3.51 30.40
N ASP A 410 2.76 2.27 30.08
CA ASP A 410 1.48 1.83 29.49
C ASP A 410 0.25 2.25 30.30
N VAL A 411 0.01 3.54 30.41
CA VAL A 411 -1.21 4.05 31.02
C VAL A 411 -2.06 4.58 29.89
N GLU A 412 -3.12 3.84 29.61
CA GLU A 412 -4.12 4.18 28.61
C GLU A 412 -4.74 5.53 28.97
N VAL A 413 -4.37 6.57 28.23
CA VAL A 413 -4.89 7.92 28.42
C VAL A 413 -6.34 7.95 27.95
N LYS A 414 -7.29 8.30 28.83
CA LYS A 414 -8.69 8.38 28.43
C LYS A 414 -9.00 9.74 27.78
N PRO A 415 -9.93 9.81 26.81
CA PRO A 415 -10.36 11.08 26.22
C PRO A 415 -10.84 12.12 27.24
N SER A 416 -11.44 11.67 28.35
CA SER A 416 -11.85 12.55 29.46
C SER A 416 -10.67 13.24 30.14
N ASP A 417 -9.54 12.56 30.28
CA ASP A 417 -8.34 13.10 30.90
C ASP A 417 -7.69 14.15 30.00
N ILE A 418 -7.70 13.90 28.69
CA ILE A 418 -7.25 14.83 27.64
C ILE A 418 -8.08 16.12 27.71
N ILE A 419 -9.41 16.01 27.63
CA ILE A 419 -10.29 17.18 27.68
C ILE A 419 -10.10 17.95 28.99
N GLY A 420 -10.03 17.24 30.11
CA GLY A 420 -9.80 17.85 31.42
C GLY A 420 -8.49 18.62 31.51
N GLN A 421 -7.41 18.08 30.92
CA GLN A 421 -6.10 18.72 30.95
C GLN A 421 -6.02 19.91 30.00
N VAL A 422 -6.58 19.80 28.80
CA VAL A 422 -6.69 20.91 27.85
C VAL A 422 -7.55 22.03 28.43
N ALA A 423 -8.67 21.70 29.10
CA ALA A 423 -9.50 22.67 29.80
C ALA A 423 -8.70 23.45 30.84
N LYS A 424 -7.96 22.75 31.71
CA LYS A 424 -7.08 23.40 32.70
C LYS A 424 -6.02 24.29 32.07
N TYR A 425 -5.39 23.83 30.98
CA TYR A 425 -4.32 24.56 30.30
C TYR A 425 -4.79 25.88 29.69
N PHE A 426 -5.95 25.87 29.03
CA PHE A 426 -6.52 27.07 28.39
C PHE A 426 -7.43 27.90 29.32
N HIS A 427 -7.48 27.57 30.62
CA HIS A 427 -8.39 28.18 31.60
C HIS A 427 -9.87 28.12 31.18
N LEU A 428 -10.28 26.99 30.60
CA LEU A 428 -11.64 26.67 30.19
C LEU A 428 -12.24 25.58 31.08
N THR A 429 -13.55 25.39 31.00
CA THR A 429 -14.23 24.24 31.62
C THR A 429 -14.34 23.08 30.63
N PHE A 430 -14.47 21.86 31.16
CA PHE A 430 -14.72 20.65 30.36
C PHE A 430 -15.94 20.84 29.44
N ASP A 431 -17.04 21.37 29.98
CA ASP A 431 -18.28 21.61 29.23
C ASP A 431 -18.12 22.67 28.12
N GLN A 432 -17.22 23.64 28.27
CA GLN A 432 -16.95 24.61 27.20
C GLN A 432 -16.26 23.94 26.00
N ILE A 433 -15.36 22.99 26.26
CA ILE A 433 -14.66 22.24 25.21
C ILE A 433 -15.64 21.28 24.52
N VAL A 434 -16.44 20.52 25.26
CA VAL A 434 -17.42 19.58 24.66
C VAL A 434 -18.63 20.31 24.06
N GLY A 435 -19.02 21.45 24.63
CA GLY A 435 -20.18 22.22 24.24
C GLY A 435 -20.10 22.90 22.87
N ARG A 436 -21.15 23.63 22.49
CA ARG A 436 -21.32 24.22 21.14
C ARG A 436 -20.62 25.58 20.94
N THR A 437 -19.96 26.12 21.97
CA THR A 437 -19.34 27.46 21.93
C THR A 437 -18.23 27.56 20.88
N ARG A 438 -18.29 28.57 20.02
CA ARG A 438 -17.39 28.77 18.86
C ARG A 438 -16.43 29.96 18.99
N THR A 439 -16.20 30.47 20.21
CA THR A 439 -15.18 31.52 20.41
C THR A 439 -13.81 30.99 19.99
N LYS A 440 -12.95 31.87 19.46
CA LYS A 440 -11.65 31.49 18.86
C LYS A 440 -10.80 30.63 19.82
N ASN A 441 -10.73 31.03 21.10
CA ASN A 441 -9.97 30.30 22.12
C ASN A 441 -10.55 28.90 22.39
N VAL A 442 -11.88 28.78 22.52
CA VAL A 442 -12.55 27.49 22.77
C VAL A 442 -12.45 26.57 21.55
N ALA A 443 -12.54 27.13 20.33
CA ALA A 443 -12.38 26.37 19.10
C ALA A 443 -10.97 25.78 18.99
N LEU A 444 -9.95 26.59 19.25
CA LEU A 444 -8.56 26.14 19.23
C LEU A 444 -8.30 25.04 20.27
N ALA A 445 -8.66 25.28 21.53
CA ALA A 445 -8.51 24.30 22.61
C ALA A 445 -9.22 22.98 22.28
N ARG A 446 -10.43 23.04 21.72
CA ARG A 446 -11.16 21.85 21.29
C ARG A 446 -10.46 21.09 20.17
N GLN A 447 -9.93 21.78 19.18
CA GLN A 447 -9.24 21.14 18.06
C GLN A 447 -7.93 20.49 18.52
N ILE A 448 -7.20 21.12 19.45
CA ILE A 448 -6.04 20.52 20.12
C ILE A 448 -6.45 19.27 20.92
N ALA A 449 -7.56 19.33 21.66
CA ALA A 449 -8.06 18.17 22.40
C ALA A 449 -8.46 17.00 21.47
N MET A 450 -9.10 17.28 20.33
CA MET A 450 -9.44 16.26 19.32
C MET A 450 -8.19 15.62 18.72
N TYR A 451 -7.19 16.45 18.37
CA TYR A 451 -5.90 15.99 17.87
C TYR A 451 -5.22 15.08 18.90
N LEU A 452 -5.09 15.52 20.15
CA LEU A 452 -4.48 14.72 21.21
C LEU A 452 -5.25 13.42 21.48
N SER A 453 -6.59 13.44 21.45
CA SER A 453 -7.39 12.22 21.56
C SER A 453 -7.12 11.24 20.41
N ARG A 454 -6.90 11.74 19.19
CA ARG A 454 -6.54 10.89 18.06
C ARG A 454 -5.14 10.29 18.19
N GLU A 455 -4.18 11.06 18.69
CA GLU A 455 -2.78 10.65 18.78
C GLU A 455 -2.48 9.78 20.00
N MET A 456 -3.19 9.99 21.12
CA MET A 456 -2.87 9.39 22.42
C MET A 456 -3.83 8.27 22.82
N THR A 457 -4.84 7.95 22.01
CA THR A 457 -5.85 6.92 22.34
C THR A 457 -6.22 6.08 21.10
N SER A 458 -6.75 4.89 21.33
CA SER A 458 -7.10 3.93 20.26
C SER A 458 -8.55 4.06 19.75
N ILE A 459 -9.27 5.14 20.07
CA ILE A 459 -10.69 5.29 19.69
C ILE A 459 -10.85 5.86 18.27
N SER A 460 -11.97 5.52 17.61
CA SER A 460 -12.23 5.93 16.23
C SER A 460 -12.55 7.43 16.11
N LEU A 461 -12.40 8.02 14.92
CA LEU A 461 -12.80 9.42 14.68
C LEU A 461 -14.28 9.68 15.02
N LYS A 462 -15.14 8.67 14.83
CA LYS A 462 -16.54 8.72 15.21
C LYS A 462 -16.70 8.78 16.73
N ASP A 463 -16.02 7.89 17.46
CA ASP A 463 -16.08 7.86 18.92
C ASP A 463 -15.49 9.13 19.54
N ILE A 464 -14.44 9.70 18.93
CA ILE A 464 -13.92 11.03 19.29
C ILE A 464 -15.04 12.06 19.10
N GLY A 465 -15.70 12.07 17.94
CA GLY A 465 -16.85 12.93 17.66
C GLY A 465 -17.94 12.85 18.72
N ASP A 466 -18.28 11.64 19.16
CA ASP A 466 -19.27 11.36 20.20
C ASP A 466 -18.85 11.94 21.57
N VAL A 467 -17.59 11.74 21.97
CA VAL A 467 -17.01 12.33 23.19
C VAL A 467 -17.05 13.85 23.17
N PHE A 468 -16.82 14.46 22.00
CA PHE A 468 -16.93 15.90 21.79
C PHE A 468 -18.37 16.30 21.40
N GLY A 469 -19.39 15.76 22.06
CA GLY A 469 -20.77 16.26 21.96
C GLY A 469 -21.48 15.91 20.65
N GLY A 470 -21.20 14.73 20.09
CA GLY A 470 -21.86 14.20 18.88
C GLY A 470 -21.47 14.92 17.59
N ARG A 471 -20.20 15.28 17.45
CA ARG A 471 -19.66 15.92 16.25
C ARG A 471 -19.37 14.90 15.16
N ASP A 472 -19.55 15.33 13.91
CA ASP A 472 -19.27 14.48 12.75
C ASP A 472 -17.78 14.13 12.65
N HIS A 473 -17.47 12.89 12.27
CA HIS A 473 -16.11 12.40 12.08
C HIS A 473 -15.27 13.28 11.13
N THR A 474 -15.89 13.89 10.11
CA THR A 474 -15.24 14.86 9.21
C THR A 474 -14.76 16.10 9.94
N THR A 475 -15.51 16.56 10.96
CA THR A 475 -15.11 17.71 11.80
C THR A 475 -13.89 17.37 12.64
N VAL A 476 -13.81 16.15 13.16
CA VAL A 476 -12.65 15.66 13.91
C VAL A 476 -11.44 15.54 12.98
N MET A 477 -11.62 14.96 11.79
CA MET A 477 -10.57 14.87 10.77
C MET A 477 -10.01 16.25 10.40
N HIS A 478 -10.88 17.22 10.06
CA HIS A 478 -10.46 18.59 9.76
C HIS A 478 -9.74 19.25 10.95
N ALA A 479 -10.18 18.99 12.19
CA ALA A 479 -9.50 19.50 13.37
C ALA A 479 -8.08 18.92 13.49
N CYS A 480 -7.91 17.61 13.30
CA CYS A 480 -6.63 16.94 13.39
C CYS A 480 -5.66 17.41 12.29
N THR A 481 -6.11 17.44 11.03
CA THR A 481 -5.31 17.94 9.89
C THR A 481 -4.86 19.38 10.14
N ARG A 482 -5.79 20.26 10.53
CA ARG A 482 -5.50 21.67 10.78
C ARG A 482 -4.47 21.87 11.90
N ILE A 483 -4.57 21.12 13.00
CA ILE A 483 -3.57 21.21 14.08
C ILE A 483 -2.23 20.66 13.62
N SER A 484 -2.21 19.53 12.89
CA SER A 484 -0.97 18.96 12.34
C SER A 484 -0.25 19.93 11.40
N ASP A 485 -0.99 20.61 10.52
CA ASP A 485 -0.45 21.63 9.61
C ASP A 485 0.01 22.87 10.37
N GLU A 486 -0.80 23.39 11.30
CA GLU A 486 -0.45 24.57 12.09
C GLU A 486 0.76 24.35 13.00
N MET A 487 1.01 23.11 13.46
CA MET A 487 2.22 22.78 14.22
C MET A 487 3.50 22.94 13.38
N ARG A 488 3.42 22.84 12.05
CA ARG A 488 4.56 23.03 11.13
C ARG A 488 4.82 24.51 10.86
N GLU A 489 3.79 25.33 10.91
CA GLU A 489 3.86 26.76 10.59
C GLU A 489 4.02 27.66 11.80
N LYS A 490 3.42 27.29 12.95
CA LYS A 490 3.28 28.15 14.13
C LYS A 490 3.88 27.47 15.36
N GLN A 491 5.00 28.03 15.83
CA GLN A 491 5.69 27.56 17.04
C GLN A 491 4.78 27.49 18.27
N GLU A 492 3.85 28.44 18.41
CA GLU A 492 2.91 28.50 19.52
C GLU A 492 2.02 27.25 19.61
N ILE A 493 1.52 26.76 18.47
CA ILE A 493 0.66 25.57 18.43
C ILE A 493 1.46 24.31 18.74
N TYR A 494 2.68 24.22 18.21
CA TYR A 494 3.60 23.14 18.53
C TYR A 494 3.88 23.07 20.05
N ASN A 495 4.19 24.22 20.66
CA ASN A 495 4.44 24.29 22.10
C ASN A 495 3.23 23.85 22.93
N TYR A 496 2.02 24.29 22.57
CA TYR A 496 0.79 23.88 23.24
C TYR A 496 0.60 22.36 23.21
N VAL A 497 0.73 21.76 22.03
CA VAL A 497 0.58 20.31 21.87
C VAL A 497 1.65 19.56 22.66
N MET A 498 2.91 19.96 22.54
CA MET A 498 4.03 19.32 23.25
C MET A 498 3.87 19.40 24.77
N GLU A 499 3.60 20.58 25.33
CA GLU A 499 3.42 20.74 26.77
C GLU A 499 2.23 19.93 27.30
N LEU A 500 1.12 19.91 26.55
CA LEU A 500 -0.05 19.11 26.91
C LEU A 500 0.23 17.61 26.84
N THR A 501 0.94 17.14 25.82
CA THR A 501 1.37 15.74 25.72
C THR A 501 2.26 15.34 26.89
N VAL A 502 3.25 16.16 27.27
CA VAL A 502 4.12 15.90 28.42
C VAL A 502 3.30 15.83 29.71
N ARG A 503 2.40 16.80 29.96
CA ARG A 503 1.57 16.82 31.17
C ARG A 503 0.60 15.64 31.24
N LEU A 504 0.06 15.22 30.11
CA LEU A 504 -0.85 14.06 30.04
C LEU A 504 -0.11 12.76 30.36
N LYS A 505 1.11 12.59 29.86
CA LYS A 505 1.95 11.43 30.18
C LYS A 505 2.42 11.41 31.65
N GLN A 506 2.74 12.56 32.24
CA GLN A 506 3.16 12.67 33.64
C GLN A 506 2.03 12.31 34.61
N ARG A 507 0.81 12.79 34.37
CA ARG A 507 -0.35 12.58 35.26
C ARG A 507 -0.89 11.15 35.20
N SER A 508 -0.63 10.45 34.11
CA SER A 508 -0.97 9.04 33.97
C SER A 508 -0.03 8.13 34.78
N ALA A 509 1.17 8.59 35.13
CA ALA A 509 2.15 7.84 35.93
C ALA A 509 1.96 8.00 37.46
N GLU A 510 1.08 8.90 37.91
CA GLU A 510 0.63 9.08 39.30
C GLU A 510 -0.66 8.29 39.54
#